data_AF-A0A2V8K4D4-F1
#
_entry.id   AF-A0A2V8K4D4-F1
#
_cell.length_a   1.000
_cell.length_b   1.000
_cell.length_c   1.000
_cell.angle_alpha   90.00
_cell.angle_beta   90.00
_cell.angle_gamma   90.00
#
_symmetry.space_group_name_H-M   'P 1'
#
loop_
_entity.id
_entity.type
_entity.pdbx_description
1 polymer ?
#
loop_
_entity_poly.entity_id
_entity_poly.type
_entity_poly.pdbx_seq_one_letter_code
_entity_poly.pdbx_strand_id
1 'polypeptide(L)'
;MSFVPPSRPRDAVSRQGAAASPERRSDLKSKVHRKLLQSLNSETLRLISKERLRGEIGRAVEKLLLQENIPMTLPERDRIIEEILDEVFGLGPLEPLMKDPSITDILVNNYSKVYIERRGVLQRAPIEFKDDKHLLHIIEKMVAAVGRRIDEANPIVAARLADGSRVTAAIPPVTLDGPALSIRRFGGRV
;
A
#
# COMPACT_ATOMS: atom_id res chain seq x y z
N MET A 1 -41.28 53.71 -22.81
CA MET A 1 -40.72 52.44 -23.30
C MET A 1 -39.63 52.00 -22.34
N SER A 2 -39.94 51.01 -21.50
CA SER A 2 -39.10 50.48 -20.43
C SER A 2 -38.21 49.36 -20.97
N PHE A 3 -36.90 49.57 -20.97
CA PHE A 3 -35.91 48.59 -21.38
C PHE A 3 -35.47 47.79 -20.14
N VAL A 4 -35.97 46.56 -19.99
CA VAL A 4 -35.58 45.63 -18.93
C VAL A 4 -34.44 44.76 -19.47
N PRO A 5 -33.23 44.80 -18.90
CA PRO A 5 -32.15 43.92 -19.33
C PRO A 5 -32.39 42.50 -18.80
N PRO A 6 -32.02 41.44 -19.57
CA PRO A 6 -32.22 40.07 -19.14
C PRO A 6 -31.27 39.71 -17.98
N SER A 7 -31.86 39.20 -16.91
CA SER A 7 -31.17 38.59 -15.77
C SER A 7 -30.30 37.42 -16.23
N ARG A 8 -28.99 37.52 -15.97
CA ARG A 8 -28.02 36.43 -16.16
C ARG A 8 -28.45 35.21 -15.34
N PRO A 9 -28.35 33.99 -15.89
CA PRO A 9 -28.59 32.79 -15.10
C PRO A 9 -27.55 32.73 -13.97
N ARG A 10 -28.04 32.54 -12.74
CA ARG A 10 -27.22 32.24 -11.56
C ARG A 10 -26.31 31.07 -11.89
N ASP A 11 -25.01 31.27 -11.75
CA ASP A 11 -24.01 30.21 -11.77
C ASP A 11 -24.46 29.09 -10.84
N ALA A 12 -24.85 27.97 -11.46
CA ALA A 12 -25.02 26.72 -10.76
C ALA A 12 -23.64 26.34 -10.22
N VAL A 13 -23.41 26.63 -8.95
CA VAL A 13 -22.26 26.13 -8.20
C VAL A 13 -22.35 24.61 -8.24
N SER A 14 -21.63 24.03 -9.19
CA SER A 14 -21.34 22.62 -9.28
C SER A 14 -20.81 22.16 -7.93
N ARG A 15 -21.67 21.51 -7.14
CA ARG A 15 -21.26 20.67 -6.02
C ARG A 15 -20.56 19.43 -6.59
N GLN A 16 -19.38 19.63 -7.15
CA GLN A 16 -18.44 18.52 -7.31
C GLN A 16 -18.02 18.14 -5.90
N GLY A 17 -18.45 16.96 -5.45
CA GLY A 17 -17.91 16.33 -4.26
C GLY A 17 -16.40 16.30 -4.39
N ALA A 18 -15.73 17.14 -3.61
CA ALA A 18 -14.29 17.27 -3.62
C ALA A 18 -13.72 15.92 -3.17
N ALA A 19 -13.31 15.11 -4.15
CA ALA A 19 -12.53 13.91 -3.93
C ALA A 19 -11.41 14.26 -2.94
N ALA A 20 -11.31 13.52 -1.83
CA ALA A 20 -10.31 13.78 -0.81
C ALA A 20 -8.92 13.92 -1.47
N SER A 21 -8.20 15.00 -1.16
CA SER A 21 -6.86 15.24 -1.71
C SER A 21 -5.95 14.04 -1.43
N PRO A 22 -4.96 13.74 -2.30
CA PRO A 22 -4.06 12.60 -2.14
C PRO A 22 -3.41 12.52 -0.76
N GLU A 23 -3.03 13.67 -0.20
CA GLU A 23 -2.47 13.80 1.14
C GLU A 23 -3.46 13.36 2.24
N ARG A 24 -4.72 13.83 2.17
CA ARG A 24 -5.77 13.44 3.13
C ARG A 24 -6.07 11.95 3.08
N ARG A 25 -5.98 11.31 1.91
CA ARG A 25 -6.13 9.87 1.75
C ARG A 25 -4.96 9.12 2.40
N SER A 26 -3.72 9.60 2.22
CA SER A 26 -2.54 9.03 2.88
C SER A 26 -2.62 9.13 4.41
N ASP A 27 -3.07 10.28 4.92
CA ASP A 27 -3.27 10.51 6.35
C ASP A 27 -4.35 9.61 6.93
N LEU A 28 -5.48 9.46 6.23
CA LEU A 28 -6.56 8.58 6.65
C LEU A 28 -6.07 7.13 6.72
N LYS A 29 -5.35 6.65 5.69
CA LYS A 29 -4.73 5.31 5.69
C LYS A 29 -3.80 5.12 6.88
N SER A 30 -2.91 6.07 7.12
CA SER A 30 -1.98 6.04 8.25
C SER A 30 -2.70 5.99 9.61
N LYS A 31 -3.79 6.75 9.77
CA LYS A 31 -4.64 6.75 10.98
C LYS A 31 -5.35 5.42 11.17
N VAL A 32 -5.96 4.87 10.11
CA VAL A 32 -6.65 3.55 10.16
C VAL A 32 -5.63 2.46 10.51
N HIS A 33 -4.49 2.44 9.83
CA HIS A 33 -3.43 1.47 10.05
C HIS A 33 -2.92 1.49 11.49
N ARG A 34 -2.65 2.68 12.05
CA ARG A 34 -2.25 2.82 13.46
C ARG A 34 -3.32 2.27 14.41
N LYS A 35 -4.59 2.56 14.13
CA LYS A 35 -5.71 2.11 14.96
C LYS A 35 -5.87 0.58 14.90
N LEU A 36 -5.68 -0.02 13.72
CA LEU A 36 -5.66 -1.46 13.54
C LEU A 36 -4.55 -2.11 14.34
N LEU A 37 -3.31 -1.63 14.21
CA LEU A 37 -2.16 -2.13 14.99
C LEU A 37 -2.33 -1.98 16.51
N GLN A 38 -3.03 -0.94 16.97
CA GLN A 38 -3.34 -0.76 18.39
C GLN A 38 -4.48 -1.69 18.86
N SER A 39 -5.45 -1.97 18.00
CA SER A 39 -6.58 -2.85 18.31
C SER A 39 -6.28 -4.34 18.14
N LEU A 40 -5.26 -4.67 17.35
CA LEU A 40 -4.92 -6.04 16.97
C LEU A 40 -3.43 -6.24 17.26
N ASN A 41 -3.12 -7.08 18.26
CA ASN A 41 -1.75 -7.51 18.49
C ASN A 41 -1.19 -8.17 17.23
N SER A 42 0.13 -8.03 16.98
CA SER A 42 0.82 -8.64 15.84
C SER A 42 0.61 -10.15 15.73
N GLU A 43 0.39 -10.83 16.85
CA GLU A 43 0.04 -12.26 16.89
C GLU A 43 -1.41 -12.54 16.46
N THR A 44 -2.35 -11.66 16.80
CA THR A 44 -3.77 -11.82 16.46
C THR A 44 -4.03 -11.53 14.99
N LEU A 45 -3.28 -10.59 14.39
CA LEU A 45 -3.34 -10.29 12.95
C LEU A 45 -3.04 -11.51 12.08
N ARG A 46 -2.18 -12.43 12.55
CA ARG A 46 -1.82 -13.66 11.84
C ARG A 46 -2.93 -14.72 11.86
N LEU A 47 -3.87 -14.65 12.80
CA LEU A 47 -4.87 -15.69 13.07
C LEU A 47 -6.29 -15.28 12.67
N ILE A 48 -6.51 -14.01 12.30
CA ILE A 48 -7.81 -13.52 11.86
C ILE A 48 -8.01 -13.81 10.37
N SER A 49 -9.18 -14.35 10.00
CA SER A 49 -9.56 -14.54 8.60
C SER A 49 -9.71 -13.21 7.86
N LYS A 50 -9.43 -13.20 6.55
CA LYS A 50 -9.47 -12.00 5.69
C LYS A 50 -10.81 -11.26 5.79
N GLU A 51 -11.90 -12.02 5.88
CA GLU A 51 -13.28 -11.52 5.95
C GLU A 51 -13.55 -10.79 7.28
N ARG A 52 -13.05 -11.34 8.39
CA ARG A 52 -13.26 -10.73 9.72
C ARG A 52 -12.47 -9.44 9.86
N LEU A 53 -11.22 -9.42 9.39
CA LEU A 53 -10.43 -8.19 9.39
C LEU A 53 -11.03 -7.13 8.46
N ARG A 54 -11.53 -7.52 7.28
CA ARG A 54 -12.25 -6.59 6.38
C ARG A 54 -13.36 -5.84 7.13
N GLY A 55 -14.14 -6.55 7.93
CA GLY A 55 -15.20 -5.95 8.75
C GLY A 55 -14.68 -5.02 9.86
N GLU A 56 -13.54 -5.33 10.47
CA GLU A 56 -12.89 -4.42 11.44
C GLU A 56 -12.32 -3.16 10.78
N ILE A 57 -11.64 -3.32 9.63
CA ILE A 57 -11.11 -2.21 8.83
C ILE A 57 -12.25 -1.31 8.38
N GLY A 58 -13.33 -1.87 7.83
CA GLY A 58 -14.49 -1.12 7.39
C GLY A 58 -15.09 -0.25 8.51
N ARG A 59 -15.26 -0.82 9.72
CA ARG A 59 -15.72 -0.08 10.90
C ARG A 59 -14.74 1.00 11.36
N ALA A 60 -13.43 0.72 11.31
CA ALA A 60 -12.40 1.69 11.67
C ALA A 60 -12.36 2.88 10.69
N VAL A 61 -12.46 2.61 9.38
CA VAL A 61 -12.55 3.61 8.32
C VAL A 61 -13.80 4.47 8.50
N GLU A 62 -14.96 3.85 8.67
CA GLU A 62 -16.24 4.56 8.87
C GLU A 62 -16.18 5.50 10.09
N LYS A 63 -15.68 5.01 11.22
CA LYS A 63 -15.49 5.84 12.43
C LYS A 63 -14.58 7.04 12.18
N LEU A 64 -13.49 6.87 11.41
CA LEU A 64 -12.56 7.97 11.13
C LEU A 64 -13.13 8.98 10.13
N LEU A 65 -13.87 8.52 9.12
CA LEU A 65 -14.56 9.39 8.17
C LEU A 65 -15.58 10.30 8.87
N LEU A 66 -16.33 9.74 9.83
CA LEU A 66 -17.28 10.49 10.66
C LEU A 66 -16.57 11.53 11.55
N GLN A 67 -15.40 11.19 12.11
CA GLN A 67 -14.64 12.08 12.99
C GLN A 67 -14.00 13.27 12.25
N GLU A 68 -13.55 13.05 11.01
CA GLU A 68 -12.82 14.05 10.22
C GLU A 68 -13.72 14.79 9.20
N ASN A 69 -15.02 14.48 9.17
CA ASN A 69 -16.03 15.01 8.25
C ASN A 69 -15.59 14.94 6.77
N ILE A 70 -14.95 13.83 6.39
CA ILE A 70 -14.44 13.61 5.03
C ILE A 70 -15.57 13.01 4.18
N PRO A 71 -16.11 13.74 3.18
CA PRO A 71 -17.05 13.15 2.25
C PRO A 71 -16.33 12.12 1.38
N MET A 72 -16.88 10.90 1.31
CA MET A 72 -16.30 9.80 0.55
C MET A 72 -17.40 8.94 -0.06
N THR A 73 -17.21 8.55 -1.30
CA THR A 73 -18.14 7.63 -1.99
C THR A 73 -17.90 6.18 -1.57
N LEU A 74 -18.92 5.32 -1.70
CA LEU A 74 -18.77 3.88 -1.40
C LEU A 74 -17.62 3.21 -2.18
N PRO A 75 -17.42 3.48 -3.49
CA PRO A 75 -16.29 2.91 -4.23
C PRO A 75 -14.92 3.40 -3.73
N GLU A 76 -14.80 4.65 -3.28
CA GLU A 76 -13.56 5.14 -2.69
C GLU A 76 -13.27 4.48 -1.34
N ARG A 77 -14.31 4.28 -0.53
CA ARG A 77 -14.19 3.57 0.76
C ARG A 77 -13.72 2.14 0.54
N ASP A 78 -14.34 1.42 -0.39
CA ASP A 78 -14.00 0.03 -0.68
C ASP A 78 -12.56 -0.08 -1.21
N ARG A 79 -12.10 0.86 -2.04
CA ARG A 79 -10.69 0.94 -2.45
C ARG A 79 -9.75 1.10 -1.27
N ILE A 80 -10.04 2.00 -0.33
CA ILE A 80 -9.20 2.18 0.88
C ILE A 80 -9.19 0.91 1.72
N ILE A 81 -10.33 0.23 1.86
CA ILE A 81 -10.40 -1.04 2.60
C ILE A 81 -9.55 -2.11 1.92
N GLU A 82 -9.62 -2.25 0.59
CA GLU A 82 -8.75 -3.19 -0.14
C GLU A 82 -7.27 -2.82 -0.01
N GLU A 83 -6.91 -1.53 -0.12
CA GLU A 83 -5.53 -1.07 0.05
C GLU A 83 -4.99 -1.43 1.44
N ILE A 84 -5.79 -1.25 2.50
CA ILE A 84 -5.40 -1.59 3.87
C ILE A 84 -5.39 -3.11 4.08
N LEU A 85 -6.31 -3.85 3.45
CA LEU A 85 -6.27 -5.31 3.47
C LEU A 85 -5.03 -5.85 2.75
N ASP A 86 -4.60 -5.22 1.66
CA ASP A 86 -3.37 -5.57 0.95
C ASP A 86 -2.14 -5.18 1.78
N GLU A 87 -2.18 -4.11 2.57
CA GLU A 87 -1.16 -3.79 3.57
C GLU A 87 -1.05 -4.86 4.67
N VAL A 88 -2.18 -5.41 5.13
CA VAL A 88 -2.18 -6.39 6.23
C VAL A 88 -1.97 -7.84 5.72
N PHE A 89 -2.64 -8.24 4.64
CA PHE A 89 -2.65 -9.60 4.09
C PHE A 89 -1.95 -9.77 2.74
N GLY A 90 -1.69 -8.71 1.98
CA GLY A 90 -0.92 -8.76 0.74
C GLY A 90 0.55 -8.36 0.90
N LEU A 91 1.15 -7.87 -0.18
CA LEU A 91 2.50 -7.32 -0.23
C LEU A 91 2.53 -5.79 0.01
N GLY A 92 1.44 -5.23 0.56
CA GLY A 92 1.28 -3.82 0.83
C GLY A 92 1.54 -2.93 -0.40
N PRO A 93 2.39 -1.89 -0.28
CA PRO A 93 2.68 -0.98 -1.39
C PRO A 93 3.22 -1.68 -2.67
N LEU A 94 3.78 -2.89 -2.55
CA LEU A 94 4.31 -3.65 -3.69
C LEU A 94 3.23 -4.30 -4.54
N GLU A 95 2.03 -4.54 -4.00
CA GLU A 95 0.98 -5.30 -4.65
C GLU A 95 0.62 -4.78 -6.06
N PRO A 96 0.44 -3.45 -6.28
CA PRO A 96 0.17 -2.93 -7.62
C PRO A 96 1.35 -3.12 -8.58
N LEU A 97 2.58 -3.05 -8.08
CA LEU A 97 3.79 -3.25 -8.89
C LEU A 97 3.97 -4.72 -9.29
N MET A 98 3.61 -5.64 -8.40
CA MET A 98 3.63 -7.07 -8.66
C MET A 98 2.52 -7.50 -9.64
N LYS A 99 1.44 -6.73 -9.77
CA LYS A 99 0.36 -7.01 -10.74
C LYS A 99 0.64 -6.45 -12.14
N ASP A 100 1.55 -5.49 -12.28
CA ASP A 100 1.86 -4.85 -13.57
C ASP A 100 2.84 -5.69 -14.41
N PRO A 101 2.42 -6.30 -15.52
CA PRO A 101 3.29 -7.17 -16.33
C PRO A 101 4.41 -6.41 -17.06
N SER A 102 4.37 -5.08 -17.10
CA SER A 102 5.43 -4.27 -17.73
C SER A 102 6.69 -4.11 -16.88
N ILE A 103 6.61 -4.46 -15.58
CA ILE A 103 7.71 -4.32 -14.61
C ILE A 103 8.54 -5.60 -14.58
N THR A 104 9.84 -5.47 -14.83
CA THR A 104 10.81 -6.59 -14.84
C THR A 104 11.56 -6.72 -13.52
N ASP A 105 11.90 -5.62 -12.89
CA ASP A 105 12.64 -5.60 -11.62
C ASP A 105 12.02 -4.57 -10.67
N ILE A 106 11.96 -4.89 -9.38
CA ILE A 106 11.54 -3.99 -8.30
C ILE A 106 12.69 -3.93 -7.29
N LEU A 107 13.18 -2.72 -7.02
CA LEU A 107 14.31 -2.46 -6.14
C LEU A 107 13.85 -1.53 -5.02
N VAL A 108 13.93 -1.98 -3.78
CA VAL A 108 13.63 -1.23 -2.58
C VAL A 108 14.93 -1.06 -1.82
N ASN A 109 15.50 0.13 -1.87
CA ASN A 109 16.76 0.43 -1.18
C ASN A 109 16.53 0.71 0.31
N ASN A 110 15.38 1.30 0.64
CA ASN A 110 14.87 1.50 1.99
C ASN A 110 13.36 1.77 1.92
N TYR A 111 12.72 1.99 3.07
CA TYR A 111 11.26 2.21 3.17
C TYR A 111 10.74 3.37 2.28
N SER A 112 11.56 4.38 1.98
CA SER A 112 11.17 5.57 1.20
C SER A 112 11.66 5.57 -0.27
N LYS A 113 12.55 4.64 -0.63
CA LYS A 113 13.24 4.62 -1.94
C LYS A 113 12.93 3.34 -2.69
N VAL A 114 11.87 3.39 -3.50
CA VAL A 114 11.48 2.30 -4.39
C VAL A 114 11.70 2.66 -5.86
N TYR A 115 12.29 1.74 -6.60
CA TYR A 115 12.55 1.82 -8.02
C TYR A 115 11.97 0.61 -8.73
N ILE A 116 11.59 0.80 -9.99
CA ILE A 116 11.11 -0.25 -10.87
C ILE A 116 11.83 -0.16 -12.20
N GLU A 117 12.12 -1.31 -12.79
CA GLU A 117 12.59 -1.39 -14.16
C GLU A 117 11.41 -1.68 -15.09
N ARG A 118 11.25 -0.86 -16.13
CA ARG A 118 10.31 -1.10 -17.22
C ARG A 118 11.05 -1.01 -18.54
N ARG A 119 10.98 -2.07 -19.35
CA ARG A 119 11.63 -2.13 -20.67
C ARG A 119 13.12 -1.78 -20.63
N GLY A 120 13.84 -2.20 -19.57
CA GLY A 120 15.25 -1.92 -19.37
C GLY A 120 15.57 -0.52 -18.83
N VAL A 121 14.57 0.29 -18.50
CA VAL A 121 14.75 1.64 -17.93
C VAL A 121 14.36 1.62 -16.46
N LEU A 122 15.29 2.02 -15.60
CA LEU A 122 15.06 2.16 -14.17
C LEU A 122 14.40 3.52 -13.86
N GLN A 123 13.31 3.50 -13.11
CA GLN A 123 12.57 4.70 -12.73
C GLN A 123 12.08 4.62 -11.28
N ARG A 124 11.95 5.77 -10.60
CA ARG A 124 11.39 5.83 -9.24
C ARG A 124 9.90 5.49 -9.27
N ALA A 125 9.48 4.58 -8.39
CA ALA A 125 8.07 4.24 -8.25
C ALA A 125 7.37 5.25 -7.32
N PRO A 126 6.10 5.60 -7.58
CA PRO A 126 5.32 6.50 -6.72
C PRO A 126 4.73 5.74 -5.52
N ILE A 127 5.51 4.86 -4.91
CA ILE A 127 5.12 4.10 -3.72
C ILE A 127 6.20 4.24 -2.66
N GLU A 128 5.76 4.22 -1.40
CA GLU A 128 6.64 4.25 -0.24
C GLU A 128 6.04 3.33 0.83
N PHE A 129 6.91 2.72 1.61
CA PHE A 129 6.53 2.05 2.84
C PHE A 129 6.41 3.09 3.95
N LYS A 130 5.72 2.70 5.02
CA LYS A 130 5.45 3.60 6.14
C LYS A 130 6.71 3.88 6.95
N ASP A 131 7.46 2.83 7.23
CA ASP A 131 8.68 2.82 8.03
C ASP A 131 9.45 1.51 7.77
N ASP A 132 10.64 1.37 8.34
CA ASP A 132 11.46 0.16 8.23
C ASP A 132 10.75 -1.10 8.77
N LYS A 133 9.91 -0.96 9.81
CA LYS A 133 9.18 -2.09 10.38
C LYS A 133 8.14 -2.62 9.40
N HIS A 134 7.47 -1.73 8.67
CA HIS A 134 6.52 -2.10 7.63
C HIS A 134 7.21 -2.83 6.48
N LEU A 135 8.37 -2.34 6.02
CA LEU A 135 9.14 -3.03 4.98
C LEU A 135 9.63 -4.40 5.46
N LEU A 136 10.21 -4.49 6.66
CA LEU A 136 10.66 -5.75 7.27
C LEU A 136 9.51 -6.77 7.35
N HIS A 137 8.34 -6.35 7.80
CA HIS A 137 7.17 -7.21 7.91
C HIS A 137 6.77 -7.82 6.55
N ILE A 138 6.81 -7.02 5.49
CA ILE A 138 6.52 -7.49 4.13
C ILE A 138 7.60 -8.47 3.65
N ILE A 139 8.87 -8.19 3.91
CA ILE A 139 9.99 -9.10 3.58
C ILE A 139 9.80 -10.45 4.29
N GLU A 140 9.59 -10.44 5.61
CA GLU A 140 9.37 -11.65 6.42
C GLU A 140 8.24 -12.51 5.87
N LYS A 141 7.15 -11.86 5.47
CA LYS A 141 5.98 -12.53 4.91
C LYS A 141 6.26 -13.17 3.55
N MET A 142 6.95 -12.47 2.66
CA MET A 142 7.33 -12.99 1.34
C MET A 142 8.19 -14.24 1.48
N VAL A 143 9.16 -14.22 2.39
CA VAL A 143 10.11 -15.33 2.57
C VAL A 143 9.49 -16.47 3.36
N ALA A 144 8.60 -16.19 4.33
CA ALA A 144 7.86 -17.21 5.07
C ALA A 144 6.92 -18.02 4.15
N ALA A 145 6.29 -17.37 3.17
CA ALA A 145 5.43 -18.04 2.19
C ALA A 145 6.16 -19.11 1.36
N VAL A 146 7.49 -19.04 1.28
CA VAL A 146 8.35 -19.99 0.56
C VAL A 146 9.25 -20.82 1.49
N GLY A 147 8.89 -20.88 2.79
CA GLY A 147 9.58 -21.69 3.79
C GLY A 147 10.97 -21.17 4.17
N ARG A 148 11.24 -19.88 3.95
CA ARG A 148 12.49 -19.20 4.32
C ARG A 148 12.26 -18.26 5.49
N ARG A 149 13.37 -17.86 6.12
CA ARG A 149 13.38 -16.95 7.27
C ARG A 149 14.48 -15.92 7.10
N ILE A 150 14.25 -14.76 7.70
CA ILE A 150 15.20 -13.65 7.81
C ILE A 150 15.08 -13.10 9.23
N ASP A 151 16.21 -12.94 9.90
CA ASP A 151 16.30 -12.43 11.28
C ASP A 151 17.72 -11.90 11.51
N GLU A 152 17.97 -11.29 12.67
CA GLU A 152 19.29 -10.70 12.98
C GLU A 152 20.45 -11.72 12.93
N ALA A 153 20.14 -13.01 13.15
CA ALA A 153 21.13 -14.09 13.02
C ALA A 153 21.36 -14.49 11.54
N ASN A 154 20.34 -14.36 10.69
CA ASN A 154 20.39 -14.65 9.25
C ASN A 154 19.86 -13.45 8.45
N PRO A 155 20.65 -12.36 8.33
CA PRO A 155 20.14 -11.08 7.88
C PRO A 155 20.06 -10.95 6.36
N ILE A 156 20.39 -12.01 5.60
CA ILE A 156 20.32 -12.06 4.14
C ILE A 156 19.57 -13.32 3.72
N VAL A 157 18.66 -13.18 2.76
CA VAL A 157 17.87 -14.29 2.23
C VAL A 157 17.69 -14.15 0.72
N ALA A 158 17.76 -15.28 0.03
CA ALA A 158 17.40 -15.39 -1.38
C ALA A 158 16.37 -16.51 -1.54
N ALA A 159 15.30 -16.25 -2.30
CA ALA A 159 14.24 -17.21 -2.51
C ALA A 159 13.56 -17.06 -3.87
N ARG A 160 12.75 -18.05 -4.23
CA ARG A 160 11.89 -18.02 -5.42
C ARG A 160 10.44 -18.06 -4.95
N LEU A 161 9.67 -17.07 -5.38
CA LEU A 161 8.25 -16.91 -5.07
C LEU A 161 7.40 -17.88 -5.91
N ALA A 162 6.15 -18.05 -5.51
CA ALA A 162 5.20 -18.95 -6.18
C ALA A 162 4.88 -18.55 -7.62
N ASP A 163 4.98 -17.26 -7.95
CA ASP A 163 4.85 -16.72 -9.31
C ASP A 163 6.12 -16.92 -10.17
N GLY A 164 7.16 -17.55 -9.60
CA GLY A 164 8.45 -17.79 -10.25
C GLY A 164 9.45 -16.64 -10.10
N SER A 165 9.04 -15.48 -9.57
CA SER A 165 9.89 -14.32 -9.31
C SER A 165 11.01 -14.68 -8.33
N ARG A 166 12.18 -14.07 -8.49
CA ARG A 166 13.31 -14.22 -7.56
C ARG A 166 13.33 -13.04 -6.61
N VAL A 167 13.41 -13.32 -5.32
CA VAL A 167 13.51 -12.32 -4.27
C VAL A 167 14.86 -12.43 -3.57
N THR A 168 15.47 -11.29 -3.27
CA THR A 168 16.63 -11.17 -2.41
C THR A 168 16.38 -10.04 -1.43
N ALA A 169 16.57 -10.29 -0.15
CA ALA A 169 16.38 -9.29 0.88
C ALA A 169 17.56 -9.30 1.86
N ALA A 170 17.82 -8.13 2.43
CA ALA A 170 18.87 -7.91 3.42
C ALA A 170 18.37 -6.93 4.49
N ILE A 171 18.73 -7.16 5.75
CA ILE A 171 18.30 -6.34 6.89
C ILE A 171 19.50 -5.91 7.74
N PRO A 172 19.37 -4.91 8.63
CA PRO A 172 20.43 -4.58 9.57
C PRO A 172 20.89 -5.80 10.37
N PRO A 173 22.19 -5.94 10.66
CA PRO A 173 23.25 -4.94 10.49
C PRO A 173 23.95 -4.95 9.11
N VAL A 174 23.55 -5.81 8.15
CA VAL A 174 24.26 -5.87 6.86
C VAL A 174 23.90 -4.73 5.90
N THR A 175 22.79 -4.04 6.16
CA THR A 175 22.37 -2.83 5.45
C THR A 175 22.47 -1.61 6.37
N LEU A 176 22.90 -0.48 5.79
CA LEU A 176 23.08 0.77 6.54
C LEU A 176 21.76 1.53 6.74
N ASP A 177 20.94 1.61 5.67
CA ASP A 177 19.74 2.46 5.60
C ASP A 177 18.44 1.69 5.88
N GLY A 178 18.51 0.68 6.76
CA GLY A 178 17.36 -0.18 7.06
C GLY A 178 17.19 -1.36 6.08
N PRO A 179 16.06 -2.07 6.10
CA PRO A 179 15.81 -3.22 5.23
C PRO A 179 15.86 -2.87 3.74
N ALA A 180 16.42 -3.78 2.94
CA ALA A 180 16.47 -3.67 1.48
C ALA A 180 15.92 -4.94 0.82
N LEU A 181 15.30 -4.78 -0.34
CA LEU A 181 14.61 -5.84 -1.07
C LEU A 181 14.79 -5.64 -2.58
N SER A 182 15.13 -6.73 -3.28
CA SER A 182 15.19 -6.80 -4.73
C SER A 182 14.32 -7.95 -5.20
N ILE A 183 13.41 -7.67 -6.14
CA ILE A 183 12.54 -8.65 -6.77
C ILE A 183 12.80 -8.61 -8.27
N ARG A 184 13.32 -9.70 -8.82
CA ARG A 184 13.42 -9.90 -10.27
C ARG A 184 12.26 -10.76 -10.73
N ARG A 185 11.40 -10.17 -11.54
CA ARG A 185 10.17 -10.81 -12.01
C ARG A 185 10.47 -11.62 -13.25
N PHE A 186 9.87 -12.80 -13.32
CA PHE A 186 9.79 -13.53 -14.58
C PHE A 186 8.51 -13.07 -15.27
N GLY A 187 8.66 -12.16 -16.24
CA GLY A 187 7.56 -11.79 -17.11
C GLY A 187 7.05 -13.06 -17.80
N GLY A 188 5.75 -13.34 -17.67
CA GLY A 188 5.09 -14.37 -18.47
C GLY A 188 5.23 -14.01 -19.94
N ARG A 189 6.25 -14.54 -20.60
CA ARG A 189 6.19 -14.82 -22.03
C ARG A 189 5.50 -16.17 -22.15
N VAL A 190 4.19 -16.13 -22.33
CA VAL A 190 3.41 -17.15 -23.04
C VAL A 190 2.46 -16.42 -23.96
#